data_AF-A0AAV0BNQ8-F1
#
_entry.id   AF-A0AAV0BNQ8-F1
#
_cell.length_a   1.000
_cell.length_b   1.000
_cell.length_c   1.000
_cell.angle_alpha   90.00
_cell.angle_beta   90.00
_cell.angle_gamma   90.00
#
_symmetry.space_group_name_H-M   'P 1'
#
loop_
_entity.id
_entity.type
_entity.pdbx_description
1 polymer ?
#
loop_
_entity_poly.entity_id
_entity_poly.type
_entity_poly.pdbx_seq_one_letter_code
_entity_poly.pdbx_strand_id
1 'polypeptide(L)'
;MMGLSQKNSKIKSQSCLELSKKHSNQLMREILSLIEKKKSNLCIPINVTEKKKLIEITEIVGQHVCMIKVINQLDKERIGKK
;
A
#
# COMPACT_ATOMS: atom_id res chain seq x y z
N MET A 1 2.67 -30.46 32.05
CA MET A 1 3.57 -29.29 32.09
C MET A 1 3.68 -28.75 30.66
N MET A 2 2.96 -27.67 30.35
CA MET A 2 3.01 -27.05 29.02
C MET A 2 4.26 -26.17 28.93
N GLY A 3 5.22 -26.59 28.11
CA GLY A 3 6.39 -25.78 27.78
C GLY A 3 6.01 -24.67 26.80
N LEU A 4 5.90 -23.44 27.30
CA LEU A 4 5.89 -22.25 26.47
C LEU A 4 7.30 -22.06 25.88
N SER A 5 7.53 -22.64 24.71
CA SER A 5 8.74 -22.40 23.91
C SER A 5 8.69 -20.98 23.36
N GLN A 6 9.44 -20.10 24.00
CA GLN A 6 9.66 -18.72 23.60
C GLN A 6 10.25 -18.69 22.18
N LYS A 7 9.41 -18.45 21.17
CA LYS A 7 9.86 -18.13 19.81
C LYS A 7 10.43 -16.73 19.78
N ASN A 8 11.64 -16.57 20.30
CA ASN A 8 12.43 -15.36 20.13
C ASN A 8 13.18 -15.44 18.79
N SER A 9 12.45 -15.37 17.68
CA SER A 9 13.07 -15.29 16.36
C SER A 9 13.50 -13.84 16.12
N LYS A 10 14.81 -13.57 16.16
CA LYS A 10 15.41 -12.35 15.60
C LYS A 10 14.78 -12.06 14.24
N ILE A 11 13.94 -11.02 14.15
CA ILE A 11 13.33 -10.60 12.90
C ILE A 11 14.46 -10.02 12.04
N LYS A 12 14.94 -10.79 11.06
CA LYS A 12 15.92 -10.28 10.09
C LYS A 12 15.21 -9.28 9.18
N SER A 13 15.74 -8.06 9.07
CA SER A 13 15.33 -7.09 8.07
C SER A 13 15.64 -7.66 6.68
N GLN A 14 14.61 -7.93 5.88
CA GLN A 14 14.75 -8.40 4.49
C GLN A 14 14.48 -7.24 3.53
N SER A 15 15.09 -7.29 2.34
CA SER A 15 14.76 -6.36 1.26
C SER A 15 13.34 -6.62 0.73
N CYS A 16 12.66 -5.58 0.27
CA CYS A 16 11.32 -5.70 -0.32
C CYS A 16 11.34 -6.63 -1.56
N LEU A 17 12.45 -6.72 -2.28
CA LEU A 17 12.62 -7.64 -3.42
C LEU A 17 12.64 -9.11 -3.00
N GLU A 18 13.29 -9.42 -1.88
CA GLU A 18 13.31 -10.79 -1.36
C GLU A 18 11.94 -11.18 -0.81
N LEU A 19 11.24 -10.23 -0.18
CA LEU A 19 9.90 -10.40 0.33
C LEU A 19 8.89 -10.61 -0.81
N SER A 20 9.04 -9.91 -1.94
CA SER A 20 8.12 -10.05 -3.08
C SER A 20 8.18 -11.46 -3.70
N LYS A 21 9.33 -12.13 -3.65
CA LYS A 21 9.48 -13.51 -4.14
C LYS A 21 8.83 -14.56 -3.24
N LYS A 22 8.75 -14.29 -1.93
CA LYS A 22 8.26 -15.24 -0.92
C LYS A 22 6.77 -15.10 -0.63
N HIS A 23 6.19 -13.92 -0.84
CA HIS A 23 4.79 -13.67 -0.51
C HIS A 23 3.83 -14.46 -1.39
N SER A 24 2.89 -15.16 -0.78
CA SER A 24 1.82 -15.90 -1.48
C SER A 24 0.78 -14.99 -2.14
N ASN A 25 0.54 -13.81 -1.57
CA ASN A 25 -0.43 -12.84 -2.10
C ASN A 25 0.16 -12.03 -3.27
N GLN A 26 -0.49 -12.10 -4.44
CA GLN A 26 -0.07 -11.41 -5.65
C GLN A 26 0.03 -9.89 -5.49
N LEU A 27 -0.97 -9.23 -4.88
CA LEU A 27 -0.94 -7.78 -4.66
C LEU A 27 0.26 -7.37 -3.81
N MET A 28 0.60 -8.16 -2.80
CA MET A 28 1.77 -7.88 -1.98
C MET A 28 3.07 -7.97 -2.78
N ARG A 29 3.18 -8.96 -3.68
CA ARG A 29 4.34 -9.07 -4.58
C ARG A 29 4.47 -7.85 -5.48
N GLU A 30 3.36 -7.37 -6.03
CA GLU A 30 3.33 -6.19 -6.90
C GLU A 30 3.72 -4.92 -6.13
N ILE A 31 3.14 -4.69 -4.95
CA ILE A 31 3.45 -3.53 -4.10
C ILE A 31 4.93 -3.53 -3.69
N LEU A 32 5.45 -4.66 -3.21
CA LEU A 32 6.85 -4.77 -2.80
C LEU A 32 7.81 -4.56 -3.97
N SER A 33 7.47 -5.06 -5.16
CA SER A 33 8.25 -4.84 -6.38
C SER A 33 8.18 -3.37 -6.83
N LEU A 34 7.03 -2.72 -6.66
CA LEU A 34 6.84 -1.30 -6.95
C LEU A 34 7.68 -0.42 -6.01
N ILE A 35 7.72 -0.76 -4.72
CA ILE A 35 8.53 -0.07 -3.71
C ILE A 35 10.01 -0.10 -4.11
N GLU A 36 10.52 -1.26 -4.54
CA GLU A 36 11.90 -1.40 -5.00
C GLU A 36 12.16 -0.62 -6.29
N LYS A 37 11.23 -0.68 -7.26
CA LYS A 37 11.35 0.05 -8.55
C LYS A 37 11.38 1.57 -8.35
N LYS A 38 10.52 2.10 -7.48
CA LYS A 38 10.44 3.54 -7.19
C LYS A 38 11.39 4.01 -6.09
N LYS A 39 12.06 3.06 -5.40
CA LYS A 39 12.83 3.32 -4.17
C LYS A 39 12.06 4.17 -3.15
N SER A 40 10.76 3.93 -3.08
CA SER A 40 9.85 4.66 -2.21
C SER A 40 8.84 3.70 -1.59
N ASN A 41 8.74 3.74 -0.27
CA ASN A 41 7.71 3.09 0.53
C ASN A 41 6.65 4.10 1.02
N LEU A 42 6.63 5.30 0.44
CA LEU A 42 5.76 6.38 0.87
C LEU A 42 4.31 6.09 0.47
N CYS A 43 3.43 6.12 1.46
CA CYS A 43 1.99 6.11 1.29
C CYS A 43 1.44 7.48 1.68
N ILE A 44 0.72 8.14 0.76
CA ILE A 44 0.11 9.44 1.05
C ILE A 44 -1.41 9.28 1.19
N PRO A 45 -1.98 9.66 2.35
CA PRO A 45 -3.41 9.84 2.47
C PRO A 45 -3.85 11.12 1.76
N ILE A 46 -4.68 11.00 0.73
CA ILE A 46 -5.29 12.14 0.05
C ILE A 46 -6.72 12.29 0.55
N ASN A 47 -6.96 13.42 1.22
CA ASN A 47 -8.27 13.79 1.71
C ASN A 47 -8.77 15.03 0.97
N VAL A 48 -9.42 14.80 -0.18
CA VAL A 48 -10.08 15.85 -0.96
C VAL A 48 -11.55 15.53 -1.10
N THR A 49 -12.36 16.56 -1.33
CA THR A 49 -13.80 16.44 -1.56
C THR A 49 -14.14 16.42 -3.06
N GLU A 50 -13.23 16.89 -3.90
CA GLU A 50 -13.40 17.01 -5.34
C GLU A 50 -12.56 15.97 -6.09
N LYS A 51 -13.18 15.22 -7.00
CA LYS A 51 -12.48 14.20 -7.82
C LYS A 51 -11.35 14.79 -8.66
N LYS A 52 -11.56 15.99 -9.21
CA LYS A 52 -10.58 16.66 -10.05
C LYS A 52 -9.27 16.87 -9.29
N LYS A 53 -9.36 17.36 -8.05
CA LYS A 53 -8.20 17.55 -7.17
C LYS A 53 -7.52 16.23 -6.82
N LEU A 54 -8.25 15.12 -6.68
CA LEU A 54 -7.63 13.81 -6.45
C LEU A 54 -6.74 13.42 -7.62
N ILE A 55 -7.25 13.57 -8.85
CA ILE A 55 -6.52 13.22 -10.07
C ILE A 55 -5.28 14.12 -10.21
N GLU A 56 -5.45 15.45 -10.06
CA GLU A 56 -4.35 16.42 -10.11
C GLU A 56 -3.23 16.09 -9.11
N ILE A 57 -3.58 15.82 -7.85
CA ILE A 57 -2.57 15.46 -6.83
C ILE A 57 -1.90 14.13 -7.19
N THR A 58 -2.66 13.14 -7.67
CA THR A 58 -2.14 11.82 -8.03
C THR A 58 -1.12 11.88 -9.17
N GLU A 59 -1.35 12.74 -10.17
CA GLU A 59 -0.40 12.96 -11.27
C GLU A 59 0.92 13.55 -10.79
N ILE A 60 0.87 14.49 -9.84
CA ILE A 60 2.05 15.15 -9.28
C ILE A 60 2.84 14.19 -8.39
N VAL A 61 2.18 13.50 -7.46
CA VAL A 61 2.88 12.68 -6.44
C VAL A 61 3.17 11.26 -6.92
N GLY A 62 2.54 10.82 -8.01
CA GLY A 62 2.53 9.42 -8.46
C GLY A 62 3.92 8.81 -8.64
N GLN A 63 4.92 9.58 -9.10
CA GLN A 63 6.29 9.07 -9.27
C GLN A 63 7.03 8.83 -7.95
N HIS A 64 6.60 9.50 -6.87
CA HIS A 64 7.29 9.51 -5.59
C HIS A 64 6.65 8.59 -4.54
N VAL A 65 5.47 8.03 -4.82
CA VAL A 65 4.71 7.20 -3.87
C VAL A 65 4.54 5.77 -4.38
N CYS A 66 4.46 4.82 -3.45
CA CYS A 66 4.08 3.44 -3.74
C CYS A 66 2.56 3.22 -3.61
N MET A 67 1.88 4.03 -2.80
CA MET A 67 0.46 3.88 -2.53
C MET A 67 -0.19 5.23 -2.25
N ILE A 68 -1.43 5.38 -2.69
CA ILE A 68 -2.30 6.51 -2.36
C ILE A 68 -3.49 5.96 -1.59
N LYS A 69 -3.71 6.48 -0.39
CA LYS A 69 -4.89 6.16 0.42
C LYS A 69 -5.93 7.25 0.21
N VAL A 70 -7.01 6.93 -0.47
CA VAL A 70 -8.16 7.84 -0.62
C VAL A 70 -9.00 7.75 0.67
N ILE A 71 -9.13 8.86 1.40
CA ILE A 71 -9.85 8.89 2.68
C ILE A 71 -11.35 9.17 2.49
N ASN A 72 -11.68 10.10 1.60
CA ASN A 72 -13.06 10.46 1.32
C ASN A 72 -13.64 9.56 0.22
N GLN A 73 -14.86 9.12 0.43
CA GLN A 73 -15.63 8.49 -0.64
C GLN A 73 -16.08 9.56 -1.63
N LEU A 74 -15.37 9.66 -2.75
CA LEU A 74 -15.60 10.66 -3.79
C LEU A 74 -16.86 10.39 -4.64
N ASP A 75 -17.65 9.37 -4.28
CA ASP A 75 -18.87 8.99 -4.98
C ASP A 75 -19.93 8.46 -4.01
N LYS A 76 -20.85 9.31 -3.57
CA LYS A 76 -22.14 8.85 -3.01
C LYS A 76 -23.18 8.53 -4.11
N GLU A 77 -22.82 8.61 -5.41
CA GLU A 77 -23.76 8.51 -6.54
C GLU A 77 -23.58 7.28 -7.45
N ARG A 78 -23.05 6.15 -6.95
CA ARG A 78 -23.10 4.87 -7.69
C ARG A 78 -23.54 3.67 -6.84
N ILE A 79 -24.48 3.90 -5.92
CA ILE A 79 -25.36 2.83 -5.43
C ILE A 79 -26.77 3.26 -5.84
N GLY A 80 -27.18 2.84 -7.05
CA GLY A 80 -28.56 3.01 -7.53
C GLY A 80 -29.53 2.42 -6.49
N LYS A 81 -30.67 3.06 -6.20
CA LYS A 81 -31.82 3.14 -7.12
C LYS A 81 -31.99 1.82 -7.90
N LYS A 82 -32.49 0.82 -7.21
CA LYS A 82 -33.66 0.04 -7.62
C LYS A 82 -34.40 -0.43 -6.37
#